data_AF-A0A0P9CZ03-F1
#
_entry.id   AF-A0A0P9CZ03-F1
#
_cell.length_a   1.000
_cell.length_b   1.000
_cell.length_c   1.000
_cell.angle_alpha   90.00
_cell.angle_beta   90.00
_cell.angle_gamma   90.00
#
_symmetry.space_group_name_H-M   'P 1'
#
loop_
_entity.id
_entity.type
_entity.pdbx_description
1 polymer ?
#
loop_
_entity_poly.entity_id
_entity_poly.type
_entity_poly.pdbx_seq_one_letter_code
_entity_poly.pdbx_strand_id
1 'polypeptide(L)'
;FPWRGWGLLPGIRTPTLIIGGQFDFLVPPSVLQRTRAELPNARFELIRYARHLPHLERPDAVKRHIEGFIERRRSWRGEQEDMEEGE
;
A
#
# COMPACT_ATOMS: atom_id res chain seq x y z
N PHE A 1 -16.64 12.15 17.90
CA PHE A 1 -16.80 12.52 16.47
C PHE A 1 -16.73 11.26 15.63
N PRO A 2 -17.75 10.91 14.82
CA PRO A 2 -17.71 9.71 13.98
C PRO A 2 -16.78 9.93 12.78
N TRP A 3 -16.03 8.88 12.42
CA TRP A 3 -15.21 8.88 11.20
C TRP A 3 -16.08 8.97 9.94
N ARG A 4 -15.78 9.92 9.06
CA ARG A 4 -16.52 10.17 7.81
C ARG A 4 -15.75 9.83 6.54
N GLY A 5 -14.50 9.38 6.66
CA GLY A 5 -13.63 9.16 5.49
C GLY A 5 -14.05 8.00 4.59
N TRP A 6 -14.85 7.04 5.07
CA TRP A 6 -15.27 5.88 4.28
C TRP A 6 -15.92 6.28 2.95
N GLY A 7 -16.85 7.25 2.97
CA GLY A 7 -17.52 7.71 1.75
C GLY A 7 -16.64 8.51 0.79
N LEU A 8 -15.43 8.92 1.22
CA LEU A 8 -14.50 9.70 0.40
C LEU A 8 -13.47 8.79 -0.31
N LEU A 9 -13.18 7.60 0.24
CA LEU A 9 -12.18 6.68 -0.33
C LEU A 9 -12.48 6.26 -1.78
N PRO A 10 -13.74 5.99 -2.20
CA PRO A 10 -14.04 5.67 -3.60
C PRO A 10 -13.66 6.76 -4.60
N GLY A 11 -13.52 8.01 -4.14
CA GLY A 11 -13.07 9.14 -4.96
C GLY A 11 -11.57 9.16 -5.26
N ILE A 12 -10.76 8.38 -4.54
CA ILE A 12 -9.30 8.33 -4.72
C ILE A 12 -8.96 7.40 -5.89
N ARG A 13 -8.52 8.00 -7.01
CA ARG A 13 -8.15 7.26 -8.23
C ARG A 13 -6.67 6.93 -8.35
N THR A 14 -5.80 7.64 -7.63
CA THR A 14 -4.36 7.40 -7.62
C THR A 14 -4.07 5.98 -7.12
N PRO A 15 -3.33 5.14 -7.87
CA PRO A 15 -2.82 3.88 -7.34
C PRO A 15 -2.17 4.06 -5.97
N THR A 16 -2.58 3.22 -5.02
CA THR A 16 -2.28 3.36 -3.59
C THR A 16 -1.75 2.03 -3.04
N LEU A 17 -0.67 2.10 -2.24
CA LEU A 17 -0.18 0.97 -1.46
C LEU A 17 -0.51 1.19 0.02
N ILE A 18 -1.15 0.20 0.63
CA ILE A 18 -1.46 0.17 2.05
C ILE A 18 -0.56 -0.88 2.69
N ILE A 19 0.23 -0.49 3.69
CA ILE A 19 1.11 -1.39 4.44
C ILE A 19 0.69 -1.35 5.91
N GLY A 20 0.51 -2.51 6.53
CA GLY A 20 0.22 -2.62 7.96
C GLY A 20 0.97 -3.77 8.62
N GLY A 21 1.12 -3.74 9.95
CA GLY A 21 1.67 -4.85 10.70
C GLY A 21 0.61 -5.88 11.10
N GLN A 22 0.99 -7.16 11.09
CA GLN A 22 0.12 -8.28 11.47
C GLN A 22 -0.48 -8.14 12.89
N PHE A 23 0.27 -7.55 13.82
CA PHE A 23 -0.07 -7.42 15.23
C PHE A 23 -0.34 -5.97 15.65
N ASP A 24 -0.77 -5.13 14.70
CA ASP A 24 -1.20 -3.77 15.01
C ASP A 24 -2.56 -3.79 15.74
N PHE A 25 -2.58 -3.25 16.96
CA PHE A 25 -3.80 -3.09 17.76
C PHE A 25 -4.34 -1.65 17.73
N LEU A 26 -3.54 -0.68 17.29
CA LEU A 26 -3.95 0.71 17.12
C LEU A 26 -4.75 0.87 15.84
N VAL A 27 -4.27 0.27 14.75
CA VAL A 27 -4.97 0.20 13.46
C VAL A 27 -5.04 -1.26 13.03
N PRO A 28 -6.06 -2.01 13.50
CA PRO A 28 -6.17 -3.44 13.22
C PRO A 28 -6.16 -3.75 11.72
N PRO A 29 -5.62 -4.91 11.30
CA PRO A 29 -5.61 -5.32 9.90
C PRO A 29 -6.98 -5.28 9.20
N SER A 30 -8.08 -5.53 9.94
CA SER A 30 -9.45 -5.43 9.43
C SER A 30 -9.82 -4.02 8.96
N VAL A 31 -9.31 -2.97 9.61
CA VAL A 31 -9.50 -1.58 9.20
C VAL A 31 -8.78 -1.32 7.88
N LEU A 32 -7.54 -1.82 7.73
CA LEU A 32 -6.77 -1.68 6.50
C LEU A 32 -7.36 -2.48 5.34
N GLN A 33 -7.90 -3.67 5.61
CA GLN A 33 -8.65 -4.46 4.63
C GLN A 33 -9.91 -3.73 4.17
N ARG A 34 -10.64 -3.08 5.08
CA ARG A 34 -11.77 -2.21 4.71
C ARG A 34 -11.32 -1.04 3.85
N THR A 35 -10.25 -0.34 4.24
CA THR A 35 -9.67 0.75 3.43
C THR A 35 -9.32 0.28 2.02
N ARG A 36 -8.74 -0.92 1.89
CA ARG A 36 -8.46 -1.56 0.60
C ARG A 36 -9.72 -1.85 -0.21
N ALA A 37 -10.80 -2.29 0.43
CA ALA A 37 -12.06 -2.60 -0.25
C ALA A 37 -12.74 -1.34 -0.82
N GLU A 38 -12.62 -0.21 -0.13
CA GLU A 38 -13.22 1.07 -0.56
C GLU A 38 -12.35 1.81 -1.60
N LEU A 39 -11.06 1.50 -1.69
CA LEU A 39 -10.13 2.11 -2.66
C LEU A 39 -10.07 1.30 -3.96
N PRO A 40 -10.45 1.88 -5.11
CA PRO A 40 -10.55 1.13 -6.38
C PRO A 40 -9.20 0.61 -6.88
N ASN A 41 -8.13 1.39 -6.70
CA ASN A 41 -6.79 1.09 -7.23
C ASN A 41 -5.76 0.84 -6.13
N ALA A 42 -6.18 0.21 -5.02
CA ALA A 42 -5.30 -0.07 -3.91
C ALA A 42 -4.65 -1.46 -3.97
N ARG A 43 -3.51 -1.61 -3.31
CA ARG A 43 -2.87 -2.88 -2.93
C ARG A 43 -2.67 -2.88 -1.43
N PHE A 44 -2.84 -4.03 -0.79
CA PHE A 44 -2.70 -4.16 0.65
C PHE A 44 -1.66 -5.23 0.96
N GLU A 45 -0.67 -4.86 1.78
CA GLU A 45 0.44 -5.73 2.19
C GLU A 45 0.50 -5.78 3.72
N LEU A 46 0.45 -6.99 4.26
CA LEU A 46 0.51 -7.24 5.70
C LEU A 46 1.90 -7.75 6.07
N ILE A 47 2.64 -6.94 6.83
CA ILE A 47 3.98 -7.27 7.30
C ILE A 47 3.87 -8.23 8.49
N ARG A 48 4.30 -9.48 8.26
CA ARG A 48 4.33 -10.51 9.31
C ARG A 48 5.30 -10.12 10.41
N TYR A 49 4.95 -10.49 11.65
CA TYR A 49 5.78 -10.22 12.84
C TYR A 49 6.09 -8.73 13.09
N ALA A 50 5.18 -7.83 12.69
CA ALA A 50 5.25 -6.40 12.97
C ALA A 50 3.96 -5.90 13.63
N ARG A 51 4.07 -4.85 14.45
CA ARG A 51 2.98 -4.14 15.11
C ARG A 51 2.71 -2.82 14.35
N HIS A 52 2.51 -1.73 15.07
CA HIS A 52 2.02 -0.47 14.51
C HIS A 52 3.03 0.25 13.61
N LEU A 53 4.33 0.02 13.80
CA LEU A 53 5.38 0.74 13.08
C LEU A 53 6.21 -0.25 12.23
N PRO A 54 5.60 -0.92 11.24
CA PRO A 54 6.27 -1.97 10.47
C PRO A 54 7.52 -1.46 9.73
N HIS A 55 7.59 -0.17 9.42
CA HIS A 55 8.76 0.46 8.79
C HIS A 55 9.96 0.59 9.73
N LEU A 56 9.75 0.61 11.04
CA LEU A 56 10.82 0.56 12.06
C LEU A 56 11.12 -0.88 12.49
N GLU A 57 10.09 -1.70 12.62
CA GLU A 57 10.21 -3.08 13.13
C GLU A 57 10.76 -4.05 12.08
N ARG A 58 10.38 -3.87 10.81
CA ARG A 58 10.69 -4.74 9.68
C ARG A 58 11.02 -3.91 8.41
N PRO A 59 12.05 -3.03 8.46
CA PRO A 59 12.35 -2.07 7.40
C PRO A 59 12.54 -2.71 6.03
N ASP A 60 13.28 -3.82 5.94
CA ASP A 60 13.54 -4.50 4.65
C ASP A 60 12.27 -5.04 4.00
N ALA A 61 11.34 -5.55 4.81
CA ALA A 61 10.07 -6.06 4.31
C ALA A 61 9.24 -4.91 3.73
N VAL A 62 9.14 -3.79 4.45
CA VAL A 62 8.45 -2.58 3.96
C VAL A 62 9.11 -2.04 2.70
N LYS A 63 10.44 -1.92 2.69
CA LYS A 63 11.23 -1.45 1.54
C LYS A 63 10.90 -2.26 0.27
N ARG A 64 10.92 -3.59 0.35
CA ARG A 64 10.59 -4.46 -0.80
C ARG A 64 9.20 -4.18 -1.38
N HIS A 65 8.20 -3.94 -0.54
CA HIS A 65 6.84 -3.63 -1.01
C HIS A 65 6.76 -2.24 -1.65
N ILE A 66 7.51 -1.26 -1.14
CA ILE A 66 7.60 0.08 -1.73
C ILE A 66 8.27 0.00 -3.10
N GLU A 67 9.43 -0.65 -3.21
CA GLU A 67 10.18 -0.83 -4.47
C GLU A 67 9.31 -1.47 -5.55
N GLY A 68 8.71 -2.63 -5.25
CA GLY A 68 7.82 -3.30 -6.21
C GLY A 68 6.51 -2.57 -6.52
N PHE A 69 6.18 -1.50 -5.79
CA PHE A 69 5.05 -0.63 -6.08
C PHE A 69 5.45 0.56 -6.96
N ILE A 70 6.64 1.13 -6.76
CA ILE A 70 7.14 2.27 -7.56
C ILE A 70 7.75 1.83 -8.89
N GLU A 71 8.34 0.64 -8.98
CA GLU A 71 8.90 0.11 -10.23
C GLU A 71 7.85 -0.03 -11.33
N ARG A 72 6.57 -0.19 -10.98
CA ARG A 72 5.46 -0.22 -11.94
C ARG A 72 5.04 1.17 -12.43
N ARG A 73 5.63 2.23 -11.89
CA ARG A 73 5.31 3.61 -12.22
C ARG A 73 6.49 4.23 -12.94
N ARG A 74 6.36 4.12 -14.26
CA ARG A 74 7.05 4.83 -15.32
C ARG A 74 7.14 6.34 -15.02
N SER A 75 8.24 6.93 -15.48
CA SER A 75 8.86 8.16 -14.99
C SER A 75 7.89 9.35 -14.78
N TRP A 76 8.29 10.35 -13.97
CA TRP A 76 7.61 11.65 -13.92
C TRP A 76 7.49 12.33 -15.31
N ARG A 77 8.27 11.87 -16.30
CA ARG A 77 8.23 12.33 -17.69
C ARG A 77 7.20 11.59 -18.58
N GLY A 78 6.46 10.62 -18.03
CA GLY A 78 5.42 9.89 -18.77
C GLY A 78 5.97 8.81 -19.72
N GLU A 79 7.28 8.58 -19.72
CA GLU A 79 7.86 7.53 -20.54
C GLU A 79 7.70 6.19 -19.88
N GLN A 80 6.89 5.41 -20.58
CA GLN A 80 6.81 4.01 -20.40
C GLN A 80 8.19 3.41 -20.79
N GLU A 81 9.10 3.06 -19.87
CA GLU A 81 10.23 2.10 -20.11
C GLU A 81 9.71 0.66 -20.22
N ASP A 82 9.65 0.11 -21.44
CA ASP A 82 9.16 -1.25 -21.65
C ASP A 82 10.25 -2.18 -21.12
N MET A 83 9.86 -3.16 -20.31
CA MET A 83 10.73 -4.30 -20.06
C MET A 83 10.89 -5.00 -21.41
N GLU A 84 11.98 -4.69 -22.12
CA GLU A 84 12.47 -5.53 -23.20
C GLU A 84 12.76 -6.90 -22.57
N GLU A 85 11.83 -7.84 -22.74
CA GLU A 85 12.13 -9.26 -22.61
C GLU A 85 13.16 -9.59 -23.69
N GLY A 86 14.42 -9.65 -23.29
CA GLY A 86 15.50 -10.13 -24.13
C GLY A 86 15.29 -11.60 -24.51
N GLU A 87 15.51 -11.88 -25.79
CA GLU A 87 15.52 -13.20 -26.44
C GLU A 87 16.46 -14.23 -25.77
#